data_AF-A0A146KH91-F1
#
_entry.id   AF-A0A146KH91-F1
#
_cell.length_a   1.000
_cell.length_b   1.000
_cell.length_c   1.000
_cell.angle_alpha   90.00
_cell.angle_beta   90.00
_cell.angle_gamma   90.00
#
_symmetry.space_group_name_H-M   'P 1'
#
loop_
_entity.id
_entity.type
_entity.pdbx_description
1 polymer ?
#
loop_
_entity_poly.entity_id
_entity_poly.type
_entity_poly.pdbx_seq_one_letter_code
_entity_poly.pdbx_strand_id
1 'polypeptide(L)'
;INPLEMQLQVFLKQLEIAFKLNKLVSMHLVFRNGGCLTQVLEIIKNLKQKYNTNPLIILHSCSLSFEQFKEFEKCHSNTLIGVSYLNIDSKLISKTKKLLVKETDYVDDKQYKDKWDKVKDFQCYENEKLIMSYLQ
;
A
#
# COMPACT_ATOMS: atom_id res chain seq x y z
N ILE A 1 14.70 -1.96 23.26
CA ILE A 1 13.49 -1.64 22.46
C ILE A 1 13.05 -2.94 21.79
N ASN A 2 11.78 -3.31 21.89
CA ASN A 2 11.26 -4.50 21.21
C ASN A 2 11.34 -4.31 19.67
N PRO A 3 11.69 -5.33 18.86
CA PRO A 3 11.75 -5.19 17.40
C PRO A 3 10.49 -4.60 16.74
N LEU A 4 9.30 -4.94 17.24
CA LEU A 4 8.03 -4.38 16.76
C LEU A 4 7.92 -2.89 17.10
N GLU A 5 8.28 -2.51 18.32
CA GLU A 5 8.26 -1.13 18.76
C GLU A 5 9.23 -0.27 17.94
N MET A 6 10.42 -0.80 17.62
CA MET A 6 11.37 -0.12 16.76
C MET A 6 10.82 0.08 15.33
N GLN A 7 10.18 -0.95 14.77
CA GLN A 7 9.53 -0.84 13.45
C GLN A 7 8.43 0.22 13.45
N LEU A 8 7.57 0.24 14.48
CA LEU A 8 6.50 1.23 14.61
C LEU A 8 7.04 2.66 14.77
N GLN A 9 8.11 2.85 15.56
CA GLN A 9 8.72 4.16 15.73
C GLN A 9 9.33 4.71 14.43
N VAL A 10 10.05 3.86 13.68
CA VAL A 10 10.62 4.25 12.38
C VAL A 10 9.51 4.53 11.37
N PHE A 11 8.52 3.64 11.31
CA PHE A 11 7.34 3.79 10.46
C PHE A 11 6.61 5.12 10.72
N LEU A 12 6.33 5.42 11.99
CA LEU A 12 5.68 6.67 12.39
C LEU A 12 6.48 7.90 11.93
N LYS A 13 7.80 7.92 12.17
CA LYS A 13 8.65 9.07 11.77
C LYS A 13 8.68 9.29 10.27
N GLN A 14 8.78 8.21 9.48
CA GLN A 14 8.77 8.32 8.01
C GLN A 14 7.40 8.76 7.48
N LEU A 15 6.33 8.20 8.05
CA LEU A 15 4.97 8.56 7.64
C LEU A 15 4.66 10.01 8.01
N GLU A 16 5.11 10.48 9.17
CA GLU A 16 4.98 11.88 9.60
C GLU A 16 5.62 12.86 8.60
N ILE A 17 6.81 12.54 8.06
CA ILE A 17 7.46 13.36 7.02
C ILE A 17 6.58 13.42 5.77
N ALA A 18 6.07 12.28 5.31
CA ALA A 18 5.24 12.22 4.11
C ALA A 18 3.92 12.99 4.27
N PHE A 19 3.27 12.89 5.44
CA PHE A 19 2.08 13.68 5.75
C PHE A 19 2.38 15.17 5.84
N LYS A 20 3.47 15.56 6.51
CA LYS A 20 3.88 16.97 6.62
C LYS A 20 4.16 17.60 5.26
N LEU A 21 4.75 16.84 4.32
CA LEU A 21 5.10 17.31 2.98
C LEU A 21 4.05 16.98 1.91
N ASN A 22 2.96 16.28 2.29
CA ASN A 22 1.96 15.73 1.38
C ASN A 22 2.55 14.93 0.20
N LYS A 23 3.59 14.13 0.45
CA LYS A 23 4.30 13.34 -0.56
C LYS A 23 3.79 11.90 -0.61
N LEU A 24 4.02 11.24 -1.75
CA LEU A 24 3.67 9.84 -1.97
C LEU A 24 4.30 8.93 -0.92
N VAL A 25 3.54 7.94 -0.45
CA VAL A 25 4.00 6.88 0.44
C VAL A 25 3.86 5.54 -0.27
N SER A 26 4.97 4.87 -0.54
CA SER A 26 4.96 3.44 -0.86
C SER A 26 5.08 2.65 0.43
N MET A 27 4.06 1.87 0.77
CA MET A 27 3.91 1.24 2.07
C MET A 27 3.82 -0.27 1.92
N HIS A 28 4.76 -0.98 2.56
CA HIS A 28 4.71 -2.43 2.67
C HIS A 28 4.06 -2.83 3.99
N LEU A 29 2.92 -3.53 3.93
CA LEU A 29 2.16 -3.99 5.09
C LEU A 29 2.07 -5.52 5.08
N VAL A 30 2.97 -6.17 5.80
CA VAL A 30 2.94 -7.62 6.02
C VAL A 30 2.69 -7.91 7.49
N PHE A 31 1.50 -8.42 7.79
CA PHE A 31 1.10 -8.74 9.15
C PHE A 31 1.34 -10.22 9.43
N ARG A 32 2.41 -10.51 10.18
CA ARG A 32 2.68 -11.86 10.69
C ARG A 32 1.89 -12.20 11.96
N ASN A 33 1.47 -11.17 12.69
CA ASN A 33 0.65 -11.26 13.91
C ASN A 33 -0.59 -10.36 13.78
N GLY A 34 -1.69 -10.74 14.43
CA GLY A 34 -2.90 -9.92 14.50
C GLY A 34 -2.68 -8.57 15.20
N GLY A 35 -3.46 -7.54 14.81
CA GLY A 35 -3.54 -6.25 15.52
C GLY A 35 -2.69 -5.10 14.96
N CYS A 36 -1.70 -5.37 14.11
CA CYS A 36 -0.84 -4.32 13.54
C CYS A 36 -1.60 -3.34 12.60
N LEU A 37 -2.65 -3.81 11.90
CA LEU A 37 -3.48 -2.94 11.06
C LEU A 37 -4.12 -1.82 11.88
N THR A 38 -4.70 -2.14 13.04
CA THR A 38 -5.34 -1.15 13.91
C THR A 38 -4.39 -0.01 14.30
N GLN A 39 -3.15 -0.36 14.66
CA GLN A 39 -2.11 0.62 15.01
C GLN A 39 -1.74 1.52 13.83
N VAL A 40 -1.58 0.94 12.63
CA VAL A 40 -1.33 1.70 11.40
C VAL A 40 -2.47 2.66 11.09
N LEU A 41 -3.73 2.21 11.21
CA LEU A 41 -4.89 3.06 10.97
C LEU A 41 -4.99 4.21 11.98
N GLU A 42 -4.67 3.98 13.25
CA GLU A 42 -4.63 5.02 14.27
C GLU A 42 -3.55 6.07 13.97
N ILE A 43 -2.34 5.64 13.60
CA ILE A 43 -1.27 6.54 13.17
C ILE A 43 -1.72 7.40 12.00
N ILE A 44 -2.31 6.79 10.96
CA ILE A 44 -2.80 7.53 9.78
C ILE A 44 -3.88 8.56 10.17
N LYS A 45 -4.86 8.18 11.01
CA LYS A 45 -5.90 9.11 11.49
C LYS A 45 -5.28 10.32 12.22
N ASN A 46 -4.34 10.07 13.12
CA ASN A 46 -3.69 11.12 13.90
C ASN A 46 -2.86 12.06 13.01
N LEU A 47 -2.13 11.53 12.03
CA LEU A 47 -1.35 12.33 11.09
C LEU A 47 -2.23 13.16 10.15
N LYS A 48 -3.35 12.59 9.65
CA LYS A 48 -4.36 13.34 8.87
C LYS A 48 -4.90 14.53 9.66
N GLN A 49 -5.25 14.32 10.93
CA GLN A 49 -5.75 15.38 11.81
C GLN A 49 -4.68 16.43 12.10
N LYS A 50 -3.43 16.00 12.35
CA LYS A 50 -2.32 16.91 12.71
C LYS A 50 -1.87 17.80 11.56
N TYR A 51 -1.77 17.26 10.34
CA TYR A 51 -1.21 17.99 9.19
C TYR A 51 -2.27 18.50 8.21
N ASN A 52 -3.52 18.02 8.31
CA ASN A 52 -4.59 18.32 7.37
C ASN A 52 -4.22 18.04 5.90
N THR A 53 -3.48 16.95 5.68
CA THR A 53 -3.03 16.49 4.35
C THR A 53 -3.59 15.12 4.03
N ASN A 54 -3.53 14.75 2.75
CA ASN A 54 -4.06 13.48 2.25
C ASN A 54 -3.10 12.89 1.21
N PRO A 55 -1.90 12.46 1.61
CA PRO A 55 -0.89 11.92 0.70
C PRO A 55 -1.43 10.71 -0.06
N LEU A 56 -0.92 10.46 -1.26
CA LEU A 56 -1.20 9.21 -1.96
C LEU A 56 -0.45 8.07 -1.27
N ILE A 57 -1.17 7.04 -0.83
CA ILE A 57 -0.57 5.82 -0.27
C ILE A 57 -0.68 4.70 -1.31
N ILE A 58 0.43 4.08 -1.67
CA ILE A 58 0.47 2.86 -2.48
C ILE A 58 0.76 1.70 -1.54
N LEU A 59 -0.18 0.76 -1.43
CA LEU A 59 0.03 -0.49 -0.69
C LEU A 59 0.81 -1.46 -1.56
N HIS A 60 2.13 -1.44 -1.39
CA HIS A 60 3.09 -2.25 -2.14
C HIS A 60 3.01 -3.73 -1.75
N SER A 61 2.92 -4.61 -2.75
CA SER A 61 2.74 -6.06 -2.62
C SER A 61 1.70 -6.40 -1.56
N CYS A 62 0.54 -5.74 -1.66
CA CYS A 62 -0.49 -5.76 -0.64
C CYS A 62 -0.94 -7.20 -0.32
N SER A 63 -0.82 -7.58 0.95
CA SER A 63 -1.24 -8.89 1.47
C SER A 63 -2.50 -8.81 2.34
N LEU A 64 -3.23 -7.70 2.30
CA LEU A 64 -4.47 -7.52 3.06
C LEU A 64 -5.59 -8.40 2.50
N SER A 65 -6.48 -8.86 3.39
CA SER A 65 -7.79 -9.37 2.96
C SER A 65 -8.63 -8.23 2.36
N PHE A 66 -9.70 -8.59 1.64
CA PHE A 66 -10.63 -7.61 1.09
C PHE A 66 -11.27 -6.74 2.21
N GLU A 67 -11.62 -7.36 3.32
CA GLU A 67 -12.25 -6.73 4.49
C GLU A 67 -11.27 -5.77 5.17
N GLN A 68 -10.03 -6.22 5.39
CA GLN A 68 -8.96 -5.37 5.93
C GLN A 68 -8.66 -4.17 5.02
N PHE A 69 -8.62 -4.38 3.70
CA PHE A 69 -8.49 -3.29 2.75
C PHE A 69 -9.66 -2.30 2.82
N LYS A 70 -10.89 -2.79 2.99
CA LYS A 70 -12.06 -1.91 3.18
C LYS A 70 -11.98 -1.08 4.45
N GLU A 71 -11.41 -1.60 5.53
CA GLU A 71 -11.13 -0.82 6.73
C GLU A 71 -10.07 0.25 6.48
N PHE A 72 -8.99 -0.11 5.78
CA PHE A 72 -7.94 0.83 5.39
C PHE A 72 -8.48 1.95 4.51
N GLU A 73 -9.26 1.61 3.48
CA GLU A 73 -9.86 2.54 2.52
C GLU A 73 -10.82 3.53 3.21
N LYS A 74 -11.59 3.08 4.20
CA LYS A 74 -12.44 3.97 5.02
C LYS A 74 -11.61 4.99 5.82
N CYS A 75 -10.43 4.58 6.29
CA CYS A 75 -9.51 5.46 7.01
C CYS A 75 -8.79 6.44 6.08
N HIS A 76 -8.33 5.95 4.92
CA HIS A 76 -7.54 6.69 3.94
C HIS A 76 -7.96 6.35 2.51
N SER A 77 -8.82 7.18 1.93
CA SER A 77 -9.42 6.93 0.63
C SER A 77 -8.48 7.16 -0.56
N ASN A 78 -7.41 7.95 -0.36
CA ASN A 78 -6.38 8.25 -1.36
C ASN A 78 -5.32 7.15 -1.38
N THR A 79 -5.77 5.94 -1.72
CA THR A 79 -4.98 4.72 -1.65
C THR A 79 -5.03 3.95 -2.97
N LEU A 80 -3.87 3.50 -3.43
CA LEU A 80 -3.69 2.56 -4.53
C LEU A 80 -3.21 1.22 -3.99
N ILE A 81 -3.46 0.15 -4.74
CA ILE A 81 -2.90 -1.17 -4.45
C ILE A 81 -1.87 -1.51 -5.53
N GLY A 82 -0.65 -1.84 -5.09
CA GLY A 82 0.37 -2.43 -5.93
C GLY A 82 0.02 -3.88 -6.28
N VAL A 83 0.09 -4.20 -7.57
CA VAL A 83 -0.21 -5.51 -8.14
C VAL A 83 1.06 -6.10 -8.73
N SER A 84 1.53 -7.18 -8.12
CA SER A 84 2.72 -7.93 -8.48
C SER A 84 2.41 -9.41 -8.66
N TYR A 85 3.41 -10.20 -9.04
CA TYR A 85 3.24 -11.65 -9.19
C TYR A 85 2.91 -12.33 -7.85
N LEU A 86 3.17 -11.68 -6.71
CA LEU A 86 2.89 -12.21 -5.38
C LEU A 86 1.40 -12.16 -5.03
N ASN A 87 0.65 -11.18 -5.53
CA ASN A 87 -0.72 -10.91 -5.11
C ASN A 87 -1.76 -10.82 -6.25
N ILE A 88 -1.35 -11.02 -7.51
CA ILE A 88 -2.23 -10.97 -8.69
C ILE A 88 -3.45 -11.90 -8.59
N ASP A 89 -3.30 -13.06 -7.97
CA ASP A 89 -4.38 -14.04 -7.79
C ASP A 89 -5.21 -13.82 -6.50
N SER A 90 -4.98 -12.72 -5.77
CA SER A 90 -5.68 -12.49 -4.50
C SER A 90 -7.16 -12.14 -4.68
N LYS A 91 -7.98 -12.54 -3.70
CA LYS A 91 -9.41 -12.16 -3.65
C LYS A 91 -9.61 -10.65 -3.55
N LEU A 92 -8.62 -9.92 -3.03
CA LEU A 92 -8.66 -8.46 -2.98
C LEU A 92 -8.62 -7.88 -4.40
N ILE A 93 -7.64 -8.27 -5.21
CA ILE A 93 -7.47 -7.76 -6.58
C ILE A 93 -8.69 -8.06 -7.44
N SER A 94 -9.23 -9.27 -7.37
CA SER A 94 -10.43 -9.64 -8.15
C SER A 94 -11.72 -8.93 -7.73
N LYS A 95 -11.82 -8.45 -6.48
CA LYS A 95 -13.04 -7.78 -5.95
C LYS A 95 -12.96 -6.28 -5.93
N THR A 96 -11.75 -5.70 -5.93
CA THR A 96 -11.58 -4.27 -5.80
C THR A 96 -11.86 -3.55 -7.12
N LYS A 97 -12.60 -2.44 -7.05
CA LYS A 97 -12.83 -1.53 -8.19
C LYS A 97 -11.88 -0.33 -8.17
N LYS A 98 -10.88 -0.34 -7.29
CA LYS A 98 -9.98 0.79 -7.06
C LYS A 98 -8.90 0.88 -8.11
N LEU A 99 -8.21 2.00 -8.04
CA LEU A 99 -7.04 2.33 -8.80
C LEU A 99 -5.88 1.39 -8.37
N LEU A 100 -5.48 0.54 -9.30
CA LEU A 100 -4.41 -0.46 -9.13
C LEU A 100 -3.16 0.02 -9.84
N VAL A 101 -1.98 -0.31 -9.34
CA VAL A 101 -0.70 0.04 -9.97
C VAL A 101 0.06 -1.24 -10.23
N LYS A 102 0.51 -1.44 -11.46
CA LYS A 102 1.39 -2.56 -11.77
C LYS A 102 2.76 -2.32 -11.14
N GLU A 103 3.27 -3.32 -10.47
CA GLU A 103 4.63 -3.33 -9.95
C GLU A 103 5.26 -4.70 -10.17
N THR A 104 6.59 -4.72 -10.16
CA THR A 104 7.33 -5.94 -10.43
C THR A 104 7.56 -6.73 -9.14
N ASP A 105 8.03 -6.05 -8.08
CA ASP A 105 8.60 -6.70 -6.89
C ASP A 105 9.62 -7.77 -7.28
N TYR A 106 10.43 -7.46 -8.31
CA TYR A 106 11.14 -8.45 -9.10
C TYR A 106 12.11 -9.30 -8.29
N VAL A 107 11.94 -10.62 -8.41
CA VAL A 107 12.94 -11.63 -8.04
C VAL A 107 13.16 -12.50 -9.29
N ASP A 108 14.42 -12.69 -9.68
CA ASP A 108 14.78 -13.57 -10.81
C ASP A 108 14.55 -15.03 -10.41
N ASP A 109 13.31 -15.48 -10.56
CA ASP A 109 12.92 -16.84 -10.24
C ASP A 109 12.01 -17.40 -11.34
N LYS A 110 12.57 -18.38 -12.09
CA LYS A 110 11.90 -19.09 -13.19
C LYS A 110 10.60 -19.78 -12.74
N GLN A 111 10.41 -20.01 -11.43
CA GLN A 111 9.20 -20.62 -10.88
C GLN A 111 7.95 -19.76 -11.01
N TYR A 112 8.06 -18.43 -11.20
CA TYR A 112 6.91 -17.51 -11.22
C TYR A 112 6.51 -17.00 -12.61
N LYS A 113 7.03 -17.58 -13.70
CA LYS A 113 6.80 -17.10 -15.08
C LYS A 113 5.31 -16.92 -15.41
N ASP A 114 4.46 -17.89 -15.06
CA ASP A 114 3.02 -17.82 -15.36
C ASP A 114 2.33 -16.65 -14.63
N LYS A 115 2.75 -16.34 -13.41
CA LYS A 115 2.22 -15.21 -12.64
C LYS A 115 2.70 -13.88 -13.22
N TRP A 116 3.94 -13.84 -13.71
CA TRP A 116 4.46 -12.68 -14.40
C TRP A 116 3.68 -12.34 -15.67
N ASP A 117 3.33 -13.35 -16.46
CA ASP A 117 2.54 -13.13 -17.68
C ASP A 117 1.16 -12.55 -17.36
N LYS A 118 0.50 -13.03 -16.29
CA LYS A 118 -0.74 -12.41 -15.77
C LYS A 118 -0.57 -10.94 -15.36
N VAL A 119 0.54 -10.59 -14.71
CA VAL A 119 0.82 -9.20 -14.30
C VAL A 119 1.07 -8.30 -15.50
N LYS A 120 1.78 -8.79 -16.53
CA LYS A 120 2.01 -8.03 -17.77
C LYS A 120 0.69 -7.65 -18.44
N ASP A 121 -0.20 -8.63 -18.57
CA ASP A 121 -1.51 -8.48 -19.21
C ASP A 121 -2.53 -7.75 -18.33
N PHE A 122 -2.22 -7.55 -17.04
CA PHE A 122 -3.09 -6.85 -16.12
C PHE A 122 -3.32 -5.40 -16.56
N GLN A 123 -4.57 -5.03 -16.84
CA GLN A 123 -4.90 -3.64 -17.17
C GLN A 123 -4.98 -2.81 -15.88
N CYS A 124 -3.98 -1.95 -15.71
CA CYS A 124 -3.95 -0.94 -14.68
C CYS A 124 -4.59 0.34 -15.23
N TYR A 125 -5.62 0.85 -14.55
CA TYR A 125 -6.23 2.13 -14.87
C TYR A 125 -5.21 3.26 -14.72
N GLU A 126 -5.33 4.31 -15.52
CA GLU A 126 -4.44 5.48 -15.72
C GLU A 126 -3.98 6.20 -14.42
N ASN A 127 -3.21 5.53 -13.57
CA ASN A 127 -2.74 6.06 -12.30
C ASN A 127 -1.41 6.78 -12.41
N GLU A 128 -0.74 6.69 -13.55
CA GLU A 128 0.57 7.31 -13.76
C GLU A 128 0.50 8.83 -13.57
N LYS A 129 -0.48 9.51 -14.18
CA LYS A 129 -0.66 10.97 -14.00
C LYS A 129 -0.87 11.34 -12.53
N LEU A 130 -1.67 10.55 -11.81
CA LEU A 130 -1.91 10.74 -10.38
C LEU A 130 -0.64 10.51 -9.56
N ILE A 131 0.12 9.46 -9.84
CA ILE A 131 1.38 9.17 -9.14
C ILE A 131 2.38 10.31 -9.38
N MET A 132 2.54 10.73 -10.63
CA MET A 132 3.47 11.78 -11.02
C MET A 132 3.17 13.12 -10.33
N SER A 133 1.89 13.44 -10.07
CA SER A 133 1.53 14.68 -9.37
C SER A 133 1.99 14.72 -7.90
N TYR A 134 2.33 13.58 -7.29
CA TYR A 134 2.87 13.51 -5.93
C TYR A 134 4.40 13.39 -5.88
N LEU A 135 5.06 13.21 -7.03
CA LEU A 135 6.52 13.10 -7.15
C LEU A 135 7.21 14.43 -7.51
N GLN A 136 6.47 15.37 -8.08
CA GLN A 136 6.90 16.77 -8.32
C GLN A 136 6.91 17.54 -6.99
#